data_AF-A0A7J9KTC9-F1
#
_entry.id   AF-A0A7J9KTC9-F1
#
_cell.length_a   1.000
_cell.length_b   1.000
_cell.length_c   1.000
_cell.angle_alpha   90.00
_cell.angle_beta   90.00
_cell.angle_gamma   90.00
#
_symmetry.space_group_name_H-M   'P 1'
#
loop_
_entity.id
_entity.type
_entity.pdbx_description
1 polymer ?
#
loop_
_entity_poly.entity_id
_entity_poly.type
_entity_poly.pdbx_seq_one_letter_code
_entity_poly.pdbx_strand_id
1 'polypeptide(L)'
;EARKAGLAPAEFDEDGKEINPHIHQYISSAPWYLNAERPSLKHQRKWRSDPNYTKSWYDRGAKIFQAEKYRKGACENCGAMTHDAKSCIERPRKKRSKWTNMHIATNEKIETFEQDYDGKRDRWNGYDASTYARVIERYEARVDEAKIDESKQMDFAKLAKHVRTTGGGSTGTVRNLCTWEDTVKYLLNLDVNSAYYDPKTRSMCEDPLPDADPNELYGGDNQYRMSGQALEFKQLNIHACEAFDKELLLGQSERQVEYDRAGRIIEGIAT
;
A
#
# COMPACT_ATOMS: atom_id res chain seq x y z
N GLU A 1 35.32 -8.26 -6.29
CA GLU A 1 34.75 -9.07 -7.39
C GLU A 1 34.04 -10.33 -6.89
N ALA A 2 34.67 -11.15 -6.05
CA ALA A 2 34.03 -12.35 -5.46
C ALA A 2 32.64 -12.09 -4.81
N ARG A 3 32.47 -10.97 -4.09
CA ARG A 3 31.16 -10.56 -3.53
C ARG A 3 30.11 -10.26 -4.59
N LYS A 4 30.49 -9.66 -5.73
CA LYS A 4 29.57 -9.39 -6.85
C LYS A 4 29.16 -10.67 -7.58
N ALA A 5 29.98 -11.72 -7.48
CA ALA A 5 29.67 -13.05 -8.00
C ALA A 5 28.84 -13.90 -7.01
N GLY A 6 28.48 -13.37 -5.84
CA GLY A 6 27.74 -14.13 -4.81
C GLY A 6 28.56 -15.21 -4.09
N LEU A 7 29.88 -15.29 -4.35
CA LEU A 7 30.77 -16.30 -3.73
C LEU A 7 31.25 -15.91 -2.33
N ALA A 8 31.12 -14.63 -1.97
CA ALA A 8 31.51 -14.10 -0.67
C ALA A 8 30.33 -13.32 -0.07
N PRO A 9 30.15 -13.35 1.26
CA PRO A 9 29.06 -12.66 1.93
C PRO A 9 29.15 -11.14 1.71
N ALA A 10 27.98 -10.49 1.76
CA ALA A 10 27.89 -9.04 1.71
C ALA A 10 28.61 -8.39 2.91
N GLU A 11 29.04 -7.15 2.72
CA GLU A 11 29.57 -6.35 3.82
C GLU A 11 28.41 -5.85 4.69
N PHE A 12 28.58 -5.81 6.00
CA PHE A 12 27.57 -5.27 6.92
C PHE A 12 27.93 -3.85 7.32
N ASP A 13 26.92 -2.98 7.34
CA ASP A 13 26.98 -1.62 7.88
C ASP A 13 27.06 -1.66 9.43
N GLU A 14 27.34 -0.53 10.06
CA GLU A 14 27.28 -0.29 11.51
C GLU A 14 25.92 -0.67 12.13
N ASP A 15 24.84 -0.49 11.38
CA ASP A 15 23.47 -0.83 11.78
C ASP A 15 23.13 -2.32 11.57
N GLY A 16 24.09 -3.15 11.15
CA GLY A 16 23.90 -4.57 10.85
C GLY A 16 23.14 -4.84 9.55
N LYS A 17 23.01 -3.84 8.67
CA LYS A 17 22.36 -4.00 7.36
C LYS A 17 23.36 -4.40 6.29
N GLU A 18 22.98 -5.31 5.41
CA GLU A 18 23.82 -5.74 4.29
C GLU A 18 23.96 -4.63 3.24
N ILE A 19 25.19 -4.34 2.85
CA ILE A 19 25.54 -3.41 1.77
C ILE A 19 25.65 -4.22 0.49
N ASN A 20 24.76 -3.92 -0.47
CA ASN A 20 24.75 -4.60 -1.76
C ASN A 20 26.10 -4.40 -2.50
N PRO A 21 26.84 -5.48 -2.82
CA PRO A 21 28.14 -5.42 -3.51
C PRO A 21 28.11 -4.81 -4.92
N HIS A 22 26.92 -4.71 -5.53
CA HIS A 22 26.73 -4.11 -6.85
C HIS A 22 26.62 -2.58 -6.80
N ILE A 23 26.52 -1.97 -5.61
CA ILE A 23 26.62 -0.51 -5.46
C ILE A 23 28.02 -0.07 -5.89
N HIS A 24 28.10 0.92 -6.79
CA HIS A 24 29.38 1.45 -7.22
C HIS A 24 30.18 2.04 -6.06
N GLN A 25 31.50 1.87 -6.07
CA GLN A 25 32.39 2.25 -4.97
C GLN A 25 32.30 3.73 -4.59
N TYR A 26 32.07 4.63 -5.56
CA TYR A 26 31.93 6.06 -5.29
C TYR A 26 30.62 6.42 -4.56
N ILE A 27 29.61 5.54 -4.59
CA ILE A 27 28.35 5.72 -3.85
C ILE A 27 28.49 5.15 -2.44
N SER A 28 29.10 3.96 -2.30
CA SER A 28 29.25 3.28 -1.02
C SER A 28 30.35 3.87 -0.12
N SER A 29 31.39 4.47 -0.69
CA SER A 29 32.43 5.14 0.10
C SER A 29 31.91 6.43 0.72
N ALA A 30 31.99 6.52 2.04
CA ALA A 30 31.67 7.74 2.76
C ALA A 30 32.81 8.79 2.55
N PRO A 31 32.49 10.03 2.17
CA PRO A 31 33.47 11.10 2.06
C PRO A 31 34.21 11.37 3.38
N TRP A 32 35.47 11.81 3.27
CA TRP A 32 36.36 12.02 4.43
C TRP A 32 35.79 12.92 5.52
N TYR A 33 34.98 13.94 5.17
CA TYR A 33 34.41 14.90 6.12
C TYR A 33 33.28 14.32 6.99
N LEU A 34 32.82 13.09 6.72
CA LEU A 34 31.84 12.39 7.55
C LEU A 34 32.48 11.46 8.59
N ASN A 35 33.81 11.31 8.58
CA ASN A 35 34.60 10.53 9.56
C ASN A 35 34.02 9.14 9.85
N ALA A 36 33.49 8.45 8.84
CA ALA A 36 32.99 7.08 9.00
C ALA A 36 34.17 6.10 9.06
N GLU A 37 34.33 5.39 10.17
CA GLU A 37 35.38 4.36 10.35
C GLU A 37 35.01 3.05 9.63
N ARG A 38 33.72 2.83 9.38
CA ARG A 38 33.19 1.64 8.72
C ARG A 38 32.45 1.99 7.43
N PRO A 39 32.39 1.06 6.45
CA PRO A 39 31.53 1.20 5.28
C PRO A 39 30.08 1.38 5.73
N SER A 40 29.45 2.49 5.34
CA SER A 40 28.05 2.76 5.66
C SER A 40 27.35 3.47 4.51
N LEU A 41 26.02 3.33 4.44
CA LEU A 41 25.18 4.03 3.46
C LEU A 41 24.41 5.21 4.10
N LYS A 42 24.78 5.60 5.32
CA LYS A 42 24.13 6.67 6.08
C LYS A 42 24.25 8.03 5.40
N HIS A 43 25.36 8.30 4.72
CA HIS A 43 25.60 9.55 3.99
C HIS A 43 24.71 9.74 2.76
N GLN A 44 24.21 8.65 2.19
CA GLN A 44 23.25 8.69 1.09
C GLN A 44 21.81 8.87 1.59
N ARG A 45 21.55 8.67 2.88
CA ARG A 45 20.25 8.96 3.47
C ARG A 45 20.06 10.46 3.60
N LYS A 46 18.80 10.87 3.60
CA LYS A 46 18.42 12.27 3.77
C LYS A 46 18.90 12.78 5.14
N TRP A 47 19.84 13.72 5.12
CA TRP A 47 20.49 14.26 6.33
C TRP A 47 19.67 15.32 7.06
N ARG A 48 18.76 16.02 6.36
CA ARG A 48 17.77 16.92 6.98
C ARG A 48 16.43 16.22 7.02
N SER A 49 15.79 16.21 8.19
CA SER A 49 14.37 15.90 8.27
C SER A 49 13.58 16.87 7.40
N ASP A 50 12.47 16.41 6.81
CA ASP A 50 11.52 17.33 6.21
C ASP A 50 11.10 18.38 7.24
N PRO A 51 10.95 19.65 6.83
CA PRO A 51 10.29 20.63 7.69
C PRO A 51 8.97 20.04 8.17
N ASN A 52 8.67 20.17 9.46
CA ASN A 52 7.41 19.69 10.01
C ASN A 52 6.29 20.64 9.53
N TYR A 53 5.83 20.42 8.30
CA TYR A 53 4.75 21.20 7.71
C TYR A 53 3.48 20.96 8.51
N THR A 54 2.96 22.03 9.09
CA THR A 54 1.76 21.93 9.90
C THR A 54 0.55 21.73 8.99
N LYS A 55 -0.24 20.67 9.23
CA LYS A 55 -1.53 20.47 8.57
C LYS A 55 -2.63 21.41 9.10
N SER A 56 -2.34 22.18 10.15
CA SER A 56 -3.25 23.21 10.65
C SER A 56 -3.45 24.31 9.62
N TRP A 57 -4.68 24.81 9.56
CA TRP A 57 -5.06 25.98 8.77
C TRP A 57 -5.37 27.15 9.69
N TYR A 58 -5.38 28.37 9.14
CA TYR A 58 -5.73 29.58 9.87
C TYR A 58 -7.13 29.49 10.50
N ASP A 59 -7.22 29.84 11.79
CA ASP A 59 -8.49 29.94 12.51
C ASP A 59 -9.32 31.14 12.00
N ARG A 60 -10.19 30.90 11.02
CA ARG A 60 -11.02 31.96 10.45
C ARG A 60 -12.04 32.48 11.47
N GLY A 61 -11.97 33.76 11.78
CA GLY A 61 -12.93 34.43 12.67
C GLY A 61 -12.68 34.20 14.16
N ALA A 62 -11.55 33.59 14.55
CA ALA A 62 -11.18 33.46 15.95
C ALA A 62 -10.86 34.83 16.57
N LYS A 63 -11.51 35.10 17.70
CA LYS A 63 -11.40 36.34 18.47
C LYS A 63 -10.70 36.03 19.78
N ILE A 64 -9.68 36.81 20.13
CA ILE A 64 -8.91 36.60 21.35
C ILE A 64 -9.45 37.48 22.49
N PHE A 65 -9.33 38.79 22.32
CA PHE A 65 -9.54 39.73 23.41
C PHE A 65 -10.33 40.95 22.92
N GLN A 66 -11.34 41.37 23.68
CA GLN A 66 -12.11 42.59 23.42
C GLN A 66 -11.80 43.66 24.46
N ALA A 67 -11.37 44.83 24.01
CA ALA A 67 -11.16 45.97 24.89
C ALA A 67 -12.48 46.75 25.10
N GLU A 68 -12.69 47.26 26.31
CA GLU A 68 -13.82 48.14 26.63
C GLU A 68 -13.54 49.61 26.27
N LYS A 69 -12.27 49.99 26.19
CA LYS A 69 -11.82 51.35 25.87
C LYS A 69 -10.73 51.33 24.80
N TYR A 70 -10.65 52.42 24.04
CA TYR A 70 -9.65 52.56 22.99
C TYR A 70 -8.24 52.54 23.58
N ARG A 71 -7.34 51.78 22.92
CA ARG A 71 -5.93 51.67 23.30
C ARG A 71 -5.07 52.41 22.29
N LYS A 72 -4.00 53.05 22.76
CA LYS A 72 -3.03 53.70 21.88
C LYS A 72 -2.38 52.65 20.97
N GLY A 73 -2.35 52.91 19.67
CA GLY A 73 -1.89 51.95 18.66
C GLY A 73 -2.97 51.04 18.10
N ALA A 74 -4.20 51.11 18.62
CA ALA A 74 -5.33 50.40 18.01
C ALA A 74 -5.81 51.13 16.75
N CYS A 75 -6.42 50.36 15.84
CA CYS A 75 -7.14 50.87 14.68
C CYS A 75 -8.08 52.00 15.09
N GLU A 76 -7.92 53.18 14.49
CA GLU A 76 -8.73 54.32 14.86
C GLU A 76 -10.22 54.07 14.60
N ASN A 77 -10.55 53.33 13.53
CA ASN A 77 -11.93 53.07 13.12
C ASN A 77 -12.66 52.13 14.11
N CYS A 78 -12.17 50.91 14.29
CA CYS A 78 -12.84 49.85 15.05
C CYS A 78 -12.28 49.61 16.45
N GLY A 79 -11.04 50.02 16.74
CA GLY A 79 -10.40 49.85 18.05
C GLY A 79 -9.70 48.51 18.28
N ALA A 80 -9.58 47.64 17.26
CA ALA A 80 -8.76 46.43 17.33
C ALA A 80 -7.26 46.76 17.22
N MET A 81 -6.40 45.98 17.87
CA MET A 81 -4.93 46.15 17.84
C MET A 81 -4.23 45.38 16.70
N THR A 82 -4.96 44.55 15.95
CA THR A 82 -4.35 43.63 14.96
C THR A 82 -4.05 44.26 13.61
N HIS A 83 -4.66 45.41 13.30
CA HIS A 83 -4.57 46.02 11.99
C HIS A 83 -4.69 47.55 12.05
N ASP A 84 -4.31 48.23 10.97
CA ASP A 84 -4.40 49.68 10.82
C ASP A 84 -5.78 50.16 10.33
N ALA A 85 -6.06 51.46 10.48
CA ALA A 85 -7.32 52.05 10.01
C ALA A 85 -7.59 51.89 8.51
N LYS A 86 -6.54 51.69 7.68
CA LYS A 86 -6.66 51.48 6.23
C LYS A 86 -7.01 50.05 5.86
N SER A 87 -6.51 49.07 6.62
CA SER A 87 -6.77 47.64 6.42
C SER A 87 -7.95 47.14 7.26
N CYS A 88 -8.77 48.06 7.78
CA CYS A 88 -9.90 47.74 8.62
C CYS A 88 -11.04 47.14 7.76
N ILE A 89 -11.48 45.93 8.12
CA ILE A 89 -12.62 45.26 7.49
C ILE A 89 -13.96 45.93 7.89
N GLU A 90 -14.00 46.56 9.06
CA GLU A 90 -15.20 47.26 9.52
C GLU A 90 -15.46 48.51 8.69
N ARG A 91 -16.75 48.77 8.42
CA ARG A 91 -17.18 49.94 7.65
C ARG A 91 -16.57 51.22 8.23
N PRO A 92 -15.96 52.10 7.40
CA PRO A 92 -15.43 53.38 7.88
C PRO A 92 -16.50 54.22 8.57
N ARG A 93 -16.27 54.54 9.85
CA ARG A 93 -17.21 55.32 10.68
C ARG A 93 -16.96 56.81 10.52
N LYS A 94 -18.03 57.62 10.51
CA LYS A 94 -17.94 59.10 10.53
C LYS A 94 -17.26 59.60 11.81
N LYS A 95 -17.66 59.05 12.96
CA LYS A 95 -16.96 59.23 14.24
C LYS A 95 -16.27 57.91 14.59
N ARG A 96 -14.95 57.94 14.58
CA ARG A 96 -14.07 56.79 14.79
C ARG A 96 -14.08 56.34 16.27
N SER A 97 -13.83 55.05 16.52
CA SER A 97 -13.76 54.49 17.89
C SER A 97 -12.75 55.20 18.80
N LYS A 98 -11.66 55.74 18.21
CA LYS A 98 -10.66 56.57 18.91
C LYS A 98 -11.27 57.71 19.73
N TRP A 99 -12.35 58.31 19.22
CA TRP A 99 -12.99 59.47 19.82
C TRP A 99 -14.24 59.10 20.64
N THR A 100 -14.94 58.03 20.26
CA THR A 100 -16.21 57.65 20.89
C THR A 100 -16.06 56.57 21.97
N ASN A 101 -14.98 55.78 21.97
CA ASN A 101 -14.82 54.57 22.80
C ASN A 101 -15.98 53.55 22.69
N MET A 102 -16.85 53.69 21.67
CA MET A 102 -18.04 52.84 21.50
C MET A 102 -17.82 51.81 20.40
N HIS A 103 -18.42 50.63 20.58
CA HIS A 103 -18.37 49.50 19.64
C HIS A 103 -16.94 49.12 19.26
N ILE A 104 -16.13 48.78 20.25
CA ILE A 104 -14.74 48.33 20.06
C ILE A 104 -14.74 46.89 19.59
N ALA A 105 -14.05 46.65 18.47
CA ALA A 105 -13.89 45.34 17.89
C ALA A 105 -12.96 44.46 18.74
N THR A 106 -13.20 43.16 18.69
CA THR A 106 -12.32 42.13 19.25
C THR A 106 -11.03 42.02 18.44
N ASN A 107 -9.92 41.71 19.10
CA ASN A 107 -8.67 41.38 18.42
C ASN A 107 -8.76 40.02 17.73
N GLU A 108 -8.29 39.96 16.50
CA GLU A 108 -8.16 38.75 15.69
C GLU A 108 -6.94 37.92 16.12
N LYS A 109 -6.95 36.61 15.84
CA LYS A 109 -5.78 35.75 16.02
C LYS A 109 -4.89 35.82 14.77
N ILE A 110 -3.65 36.29 14.93
CA ILE A 110 -2.65 36.32 13.86
C ILE A 110 -1.79 35.08 14.00
N GLU A 111 -1.79 34.22 12.97
CA GLU A 111 -1.00 33.00 12.92
C GLU A 111 -0.12 33.03 11.66
N THR A 112 1.03 32.36 11.71
CA THR A 112 1.92 32.17 10.55
C THR A 112 2.33 30.72 10.49
N PHE A 113 2.07 30.07 9.34
CA PHE A 113 2.39 28.67 9.12
C PHE A 113 3.34 28.52 7.93
N GLU A 114 4.30 27.61 8.05
CA GLU A 114 5.09 27.12 6.92
C GLU A 114 4.42 25.85 6.38
N GLN A 115 4.06 25.90 5.10
CA GLN A 115 3.42 24.81 4.38
C GLN A 115 4.19 24.49 3.10
N ASP A 116 4.04 23.26 2.66
CA ASP A 116 4.55 22.75 1.40
C ASP A 116 3.79 23.32 0.19
N TYR A 117 4.18 22.92 -1.01
CA TYR A 117 3.56 23.42 -2.24
C TYR A 117 2.10 22.98 -2.36
N ASP A 118 1.81 21.73 -2.02
CA ASP A 118 0.47 21.14 -2.11
C ASP A 118 -0.40 21.64 -0.95
N GLY A 119 0.14 21.67 0.27
CA GLY A 119 -0.54 22.23 1.43
C GLY A 119 -1.02 23.68 1.26
N LYS A 120 -0.27 24.54 0.55
CA LYS A 120 -0.73 25.92 0.25
C LYS A 120 -1.86 25.97 -0.77
N ARG A 121 -1.95 24.98 -1.66
CA ARG A 121 -2.89 24.92 -2.79
C ARG A 121 -4.06 23.99 -2.56
N ASP A 122 -4.06 23.26 -1.46
CA ASP A 122 -5.15 22.38 -1.12
C ASP A 122 -6.46 23.18 -1.05
N ARG A 123 -7.38 22.82 -1.94
CA ARG A 123 -8.70 23.43 -2.04
C ARG A 123 -9.53 23.21 -0.78
N TRP A 124 -9.25 22.13 -0.05
CA TRP A 124 -9.98 21.72 1.15
C TRP A 124 -9.34 22.25 2.44
N ASN A 125 -8.43 23.23 2.34
CA ASN A 125 -7.86 23.91 3.48
C ASN A 125 -8.94 24.58 4.37
N GLY A 126 -8.97 24.18 5.65
CA GLY A 126 -9.96 24.65 6.62
C GLY A 126 -11.34 24.01 6.46
N TYR A 127 -11.43 22.86 5.77
CA TYR A 127 -12.69 22.09 5.69
C TYR A 127 -13.05 21.48 7.04
N ASP A 128 -14.25 21.79 7.53
CA ASP A 128 -14.81 21.16 8.73
C ASP A 128 -15.53 19.86 8.35
N ALA A 129 -15.04 18.73 8.89
CA ALA A 129 -15.61 17.40 8.65
C ALA A 129 -17.08 17.30 9.09
N SER A 130 -17.53 18.10 10.07
CA SER A 130 -18.94 18.09 10.50
C SER A 130 -19.89 18.58 9.40
N THR A 131 -19.43 19.46 8.50
CA THR A 131 -20.24 19.99 7.41
C THR A 131 -20.61 18.94 6.37
N TYR A 132 -19.88 17.81 6.32
CA TYR A 132 -20.21 16.68 5.45
C TYR A 132 -21.54 16.02 5.84
N ALA A 133 -21.98 16.15 7.09
CA ALA A 133 -23.29 15.66 7.53
C ALA A 133 -24.44 16.22 6.68
N ARG A 134 -24.35 17.48 6.25
CA ARG A 134 -25.35 18.11 5.36
C ARG A 134 -25.43 17.46 3.98
N VAL A 135 -24.33 16.85 3.53
CA VAL A 135 -24.30 16.07 2.28
C VAL A 135 -25.00 14.75 2.51
N ILE A 136 -24.71 14.08 3.62
CA ILE A 136 -25.38 12.83 4.03
C ILE A 136 -26.89 13.03 4.10
N GLU A 137 -27.36 14.04 4.83
CA GLU A 137 -28.79 14.39 4.96
C GLU A 137 -29.46 14.59 3.59
N ARG A 138 -28.77 15.24 2.65
CA ARG A 138 -29.28 15.43 1.28
C ARG A 138 -29.43 14.12 0.53
N TYR A 139 -28.49 13.18 0.68
CA TYR A 139 -28.58 11.87 0.04
C TYR A 139 -29.66 11.01 0.69
N GLU A 140 -29.80 11.04 2.02
CA GLU A 140 -30.85 10.34 2.75
C GLU A 140 -32.23 10.82 2.31
N ALA A 141 -32.45 12.14 2.21
CA ALA A 141 -33.71 12.70 1.71
C ALA A 141 -34.06 12.21 0.30
N ARG A 142 -33.07 12.11 -0.61
CA ARG A 142 -33.29 11.56 -1.96
C ARG A 142 -33.65 10.08 -1.95
N VAL A 143 -33.02 9.30 -1.07
CA VAL A 143 -33.32 7.88 -0.92
C VAL A 143 -34.75 7.70 -0.38
N ASP A 144 -35.19 8.53 0.55
CA ASP A 144 -36.55 8.46 1.08
C ASP A 144 -37.60 8.89 0.05
N GLU A 145 -37.33 9.93 -0.74
CA GLU A 145 -38.17 10.30 -1.89
C GLU A 145 -38.29 9.14 -2.90
N ALA A 146 -37.20 8.44 -3.21
CA ALA A 146 -37.20 7.29 -4.12
C ALA A 146 -38.02 6.11 -3.57
N LYS A 147 -37.92 5.81 -2.27
CA LYS A 147 -38.77 4.79 -1.63
C LYS A 147 -40.26 5.16 -1.70
N ILE A 148 -40.59 6.44 -1.53
CA ILE A 148 -41.97 6.92 -1.66
C ILE A 148 -42.45 6.73 -3.11
N ASP A 149 -41.63 7.02 -4.11
CA ASP A 149 -41.98 6.80 -5.52
C ASP A 149 -42.16 5.32 -5.86
N GLU A 150 -41.24 4.45 -5.40
CA GLU A 150 -41.35 3.00 -5.56
C GLU A 150 -42.63 2.46 -4.90
N SER A 151 -42.97 2.91 -3.69
CA SER A 151 -44.20 2.47 -3.01
C SER A 151 -45.46 2.88 -3.80
N LYS A 152 -45.51 4.12 -4.30
CA LYS A 152 -46.59 4.57 -5.20
C LYS A 152 -46.63 3.75 -6.48
N GLN A 153 -45.48 3.45 -7.09
CA GLN A 153 -45.41 2.67 -8.33
C GLN A 153 -45.86 1.22 -8.11
N MET A 154 -45.56 0.60 -6.96
CA MET A 154 -46.05 -0.72 -6.58
C MET A 154 -47.57 -0.75 -6.36
N ASP A 155 -48.14 0.34 -5.84
CA ASP A 155 -49.59 0.51 -5.74
C ASP A 155 -50.25 0.69 -7.11
N PHE A 156 -49.60 1.38 -8.06
CA PHE A 156 -50.05 1.48 -9.46
C PHE A 156 -49.83 0.18 -10.26
N ALA A 157 -48.76 -0.58 -10.00
CA ALA A 157 -48.44 -1.82 -10.70
C ALA A 157 -49.40 -2.97 -10.37
N LYS A 158 -50.06 -2.96 -9.20
CA LYS A 158 -51.17 -3.87 -8.89
C LYS A 158 -52.39 -3.71 -9.82
N LEU A 159 -52.45 -2.65 -10.64
CA LEU A 159 -53.52 -2.37 -11.61
C LEU A 159 -53.16 -2.66 -13.08
N ALA A 160 -51.92 -3.07 -13.40
CA ALA A 160 -51.50 -3.30 -14.78
C ALA A 160 -51.11 -4.78 -15.01
N LYS A 161 -52.04 -5.55 -15.57
CA LYS A 161 -51.74 -6.85 -16.18
C LYS A 161 -50.80 -6.67 -17.38
N HIS A 162 -49.55 -7.06 -17.17
CA HIS A 162 -48.62 -7.69 -18.11
C HIS A 162 -48.92 -7.59 -19.62
N VAL A 163 -48.32 -6.59 -20.29
CA VAL A 163 -48.04 -6.66 -21.73
C VAL A 163 -46.56 -7.07 -21.88
N ARG A 164 -46.31 -8.28 -22.37
CA ARG A 164 -44.97 -8.71 -22.78
C ARG A 164 -44.61 -8.00 -24.08
N THR A 165 -43.66 -7.09 -24.03
CA THR A 165 -42.99 -6.63 -25.24
C THR A 165 -41.89 -7.62 -25.61
N THR A 166 -42.02 -8.23 -26.78
CA THR A 166 -41.06 -9.13 -27.41
C THR A 166 -39.95 -8.29 -28.03
N GLY A 167 -38.90 -8.00 -27.28
CA GLY A 167 -37.85 -7.13 -27.81
C GLY A 167 -36.68 -6.85 -26.87
N GLY A 168 -36.34 -7.79 -25.98
CA GLY A 168 -35.13 -7.72 -25.17
C GLY A 168 -33.92 -8.17 -25.97
N GLY A 169 -33.53 -7.38 -26.97
CA GLY A 169 -32.26 -7.57 -27.67
C GLY A 169 -31.13 -7.48 -26.65
N SER A 170 -30.34 -8.56 -26.54
CA SER A 170 -29.14 -8.62 -25.73
C SER A 170 -28.08 -7.69 -26.34
N THR A 171 -28.20 -6.39 -26.04
CA THR A 171 -27.15 -5.42 -26.25
C THR A 171 -25.98 -5.86 -25.39
N GLY A 172 -25.01 -6.54 -26.01
CA GLY A 172 -23.82 -7.08 -25.37
C GLY A 172 -23.03 -5.96 -24.71
N THR A 173 -23.31 -5.71 -23.44
CA THR A 173 -22.46 -4.90 -22.58
C THR A 173 -21.15 -5.64 -22.42
N VAL A 174 -20.03 -4.93 -22.61
CA VAL A 174 -18.69 -5.44 -22.30
C VAL A 174 -18.68 -5.75 -20.81
N ARG A 175 -19.03 -6.99 -20.43
CA ARG A 175 -18.95 -7.44 -19.05
C ARG A 175 -17.48 -7.48 -18.70
N ASN A 176 -17.10 -6.90 -17.57
CA ASN A 176 -15.73 -7.06 -17.06
C ASN A 176 -15.42 -8.56 -16.99
N LEU A 177 -14.32 -8.97 -17.62
CA LEU A 177 -13.94 -10.39 -17.74
C LEU A 177 -13.53 -11.02 -16.41
N CYS A 178 -13.24 -10.20 -15.39
CA CYS A 178 -12.93 -10.69 -14.06
C CYS A 178 -14.19 -11.29 -13.45
N THR A 179 -14.14 -12.60 -13.16
CA THR A 179 -15.13 -13.26 -12.32
C THR A 179 -15.12 -12.61 -10.94
N TRP A 180 -16.30 -12.26 -10.41
CA TRP A 180 -16.42 -11.63 -9.10
C TRP A 180 -16.44 -12.65 -7.95
N GLU A 181 -16.73 -13.91 -8.26
CA GLU A 181 -16.77 -15.03 -7.30
C GLU A 181 -15.36 -15.46 -6.88
N ASP A 182 -14.39 -15.38 -7.79
CA ASP A 182 -13.01 -15.79 -7.53
C ASP A 182 -12.24 -14.65 -6.86
N THR A 183 -11.86 -14.85 -5.60
CA THR A 183 -10.98 -13.91 -4.89
C THR A 183 -9.54 -14.02 -5.40
N VAL A 184 -8.87 -12.88 -5.51
CA VAL A 184 -7.46 -12.86 -5.94
C VAL A 184 -6.57 -13.31 -4.79
N LYS A 185 -5.52 -14.10 -5.09
CA LYS A 185 -4.62 -14.71 -4.09
C LYS A 185 -4.09 -13.72 -3.02
N TYR A 186 -3.63 -12.53 -3.41
CA TYR A 186 -3.10 -11.52 -2.47
C TYR A 186 -4.18 -10.81 -1.64
N LEU A 187 -5.46 -11.08 -1.89
CA LEU A 187 -6.58 -10.59 -1.07
C LEU A 187 -7.08 -11.65 -0.09
N LEU A 188 -6.54 -12.87 -0.11
CA LEU A 188 -6.88 -13.93 0.85
C LEU A 188 -6.44 -13.56 2.26
N ASN A 189 -5.27 -12.93 2.40
CA ASN A 189 -4.78 -12.38 3.65
C ASN A 189 -4.16 -10.99 3.40
N LEU A 190 -4.63 -9.97 4.12
CA LEU A 190 -4.17 -8.57 3.98
C LEU A 190 -3.00 -8.24 4.91
N ASP A 191 -2.58 -9.16 5.77
CA ASP A 191 -1.41 -8.99 6.61
C ASP A 191 -0.14 -8.90 5.76
N VAL A 192 0.68 -7.88 6.01
CA VAL A 192 1.91 -7.57 5.25
C VAL A 192 2.91 -8.72 5.29
N ASN A 193 2.91 -9.50 6.38
CA ASN A 193 3.83 -10.62 6.61
C ASN A 193 3.18 -11.99 6.34
N SER A 194 2.08 -12.03 5.60
CA SER A 194 1.48 -13.27 5.10
C SER A 194 2.34 -13.88 3.98
N ALA A 195 1.75 -14.73 3.13
CA ALA A 195 2.48 -15.33 2.02
C ALA A 195 2.87 -14.30 0.95
N TYR A 196 4.11 -14.41 0.47
CA TYR A 196 4.59 -13.57 -0.63
C TYR A 196 3.88 -13.93 -1.95
N TYR A 197 3.25 -12.93 -2.56
CA TYR A 197 2.67 -12.99 -3.89
C TYR A 197 3.62 -12.35 -4.91
N ASP A 198 4.02 -13.09 -5.94
CA ASP A 198 4.75 -12.53 -7.08
C ASP A 198 3.75 -12.02 -8.14
N PRO A 199 3.59 -10.69 -8.32
CA PRO A 199 2.66 -10.12 -9.31
C PRO A 199 3.10 -10.35 -10.75
N LYS A 200 4.37 -10.68 -11.01
CA LYS A 200 4.89 -10.91 -12.37
C LYS A 200 4.42 -12.24 -12.92
N THR A 201 4.55 -13.30 -12.13
CA THR A 201 4.14 -14.67 -12.51
C THR A 201 2.74 -15.01 -12.03
N ARG A 202 2.15 -14.17 -11.17
CA ARG A 202 0.85 -14.38 -10.50
C ARG A 202 0.81 -15.65 -9.63
N SER A 203 1.95 -16.00 -9.02
CA SER A 203 2.08 -17.16 -8.14
C SER A 203 2.20 -16.77 -6.68
N MET A 204 1.63 -17.59 -5.80
CA MET A 204 1.77 -17.50 -4.34
C MET A 204 2.27 -18.85 -3.85
N CYS A 205 3.52 -18.92 -3.41
CA CYS A 205 4.15 -20.21 -3.10
C CYS A 205 3.62 -20.79 -1.77
N GLU A 206 3.72 -19.98 -0.71
CA GLU A 206 3.31 -20.37 0.65
C GLU A 206 1.80 -20.17 0.86
N ASP A 207 1.28 -20.85 1.88
CA ASP A 207 -0.11 -20.71 2.29
C ASP A 207 -0.34 -19.33 2.97
N PRO A 208 -1.28 -18.50 2.48
CA PRO A 208 -1.62 -17.24 3.13
C PRO A 208 -2.30 -17.40 4.50
N LEU A 209 -2.89 -18.56 4.80
CA LEU A 209 -3.66 -18.84 6.03
C LEU A 209 -3.31 -20.23 6.60
N PRO A 210 -2.10 -20.40 7.18
CA PRO A 210 -1.62 -21.70 7.65
C PRO A 210 -2.40 -22.30 8.84
N ASP A 211 -3.13 -21.46 9.59
CA ASP A 211 -3.93 -21.89 10.75
C ASP A 211 -5.36 -22.30 10.36
N ALA A 212 -5.79 -22.08 9.11
CA ALA A 212 -7.12 -22.41 8.63
C ALA A 212 -7.22 -23.86 8.15
N ASP A 213 -8.44 -24.38 8.05
CA ASP A 213 -8.67 -25.74 7.57
C ASP A 213 -8.24 -25.90 6.09
N PRO A 214 -7.26 -26.78 5.78
CA PRO A 214 -6.59 -26.81 4.46
C PRO A 214 -7.46 -27.27 3.28
N ASN A 215 -8.69 -27.73 3.53
CA ASN A 215 -9.54 -28.34 2.51
C ASN A 215 -10.61 -27.39 1.95
N GLU A 216 -10.89 -26.29 2.64
CA GLU A 216 -11.89 -25.30 2.22
C GLU A 216 -11.27 -24.09 1.52
N LEU A 217 -9.99 -23.83 1.77
CA LEU A 217 -9.30 -22.64 1.27
C LEU A 217 -8.04 -22.98 0.47
N TYR A 218 -7.59 -22.03 -0.33
CA TYR A 218 -6.36 -22.12 -1.10
C TYR A 218 -5.14 -22.23 -0.18
N GLY A 219 -4.51 -23.41 -0.12
CA GLY A 219 -3.33 -23.68 0.71
C GLY A 219 -1.96 -23.46 0.03
N GLY A 220 -1.90 -22.53 -0.94
CA GLY A 220 -0.66 -22.17 -1.63
C GLY A 220 -0.30 -23.04 -2.85
N ASP A 221 0.44 -22.47 -3.80
CA ASP A 221 0.83 -23.17 -5.03
C ASP A 221 1.76 -24.36 -4.76
N ASN A 222 2.53 -24.35 -3.66
CA ASN A 222 3.42 -25.47 -3.29
C ASN A 222 2.64 -26.75 -2.95
N GLN A 223 1.48 -26.63 -2.30
CA GLN A 223 0.64 -27.78 -1.97
C GLN A 223 0.12 -28.48 -3.23
N TYR A 224 -0.31 -27.70 -4.24
CA TYR A 224 -0.75 -28.23 -5.52
C TYR A 224 0.38 -28.80 -6.37
N ARG A 225 1.60 -28.23 -6.29
CA ARG A 225 2.77 -28.73 -7.03
C ARG A 225 3.27 -30.08 -6.52
N MET A 226 3.07 -30.39 -5.25
CA MET A 226 3.56 -31.61 -4.60
C MET A 226 2.49 -32.69 -4.43
N SER A 227 1.29 -32.49 -4.96
CA SER A 227 0.15 -33.43 -4.83
C SER A 227 -0.26 -34.06 -6.16
N GLY A 228 -1.09 -35.11 -6.08
CA GLY A 228 -1.61 -35.84 -7.23
C GLY A 228 -0.55 -36.67 -7.98
N GLN A 229 -0.71 -36.77 -9.31
CA GLN A 229 0.13 -37.59 -10.19
C GLN A 229 1.61 -37.18 -10.20
N ALA A 230 1.93 -35.93 -9.83
CA ALA A 230 3.31 -35.47 -9.75
C ALA A 230 4.12 -36.24 -8.70
N LEU A 231 3.48 -36.64 -7.59
CA LEU A 231 4.12 -37.41 -6.52
C LEU A 231 4.37 -38.86 -6.96
N GLU A 232 3.41 -39.49 -7.62
CA GLU A 232 3.57 -40.83 -8.21
C GLU A 232 4.69 -40.86 -9.25
N PHE A 233 4.72 -39.87 -10.15
CA PHE A 233 5.78 -39.72 -11.15
C PHE A 233 7.15 -39.51 -10.49
N LYS A 234 7.23 -38.72 -9.41
CA LYS A 234 8.47 -38.55 -8.64
C LYS A 234 8.93 -39.87 -8.02
N GLN A 235 8.03 -40.67 -7.45
CA GLN A 235 8.35 -41.99 -6.90
C GLN A 235 8.86 -42.94 -7.98
N LEU A 236 8.22 -42.97 -9.15
CA LEU A 236 8.65 -43.77 -10.29
C LEU A 236 10.05 -43.36 -10.78
N ASN A 237 10.34 -42.06 -10.86
CA ASN A 237 11.66 -41.57 -11.24
C ASN A 237 12.74 -41.95 -10.22
N ILE A 238 12.45 -41.83 -8.92
CA ILE A 238 13.38 -42.26 -7.87
C ILE A 238 13.65 -43.77 -8.02
N HIS A 239 12.60 -44.57 -8.18
CA HIS A 239 12.73 -46.01 -8.38
C HIS A 239 13.56 -46.36 -9.63
N ALA A 240 13.35 -45.64 -10.76
CA ALA A 240 14.12 -45.84 -11.98
C ALA A 240 15.61 -45.51 -11.79
N CYS A 241 15.94 -44.42 -11.09
CA CYS A 241 17.33 -44.08 -10.75
C CYS A 241 17.96 -45.13 -9.84
N GLU A 242 17.25 -45.58 -8.80
CA GLU A 242 17.75 -46.62 -7.89
C GLU A 242 17.96 -47.96 -8.60
N ALA A 243 17.08 -48.32 -9.54
CA ALA A 243 17.24 -49.52 -10.36
C ALA A 243 18.47 -49.41 -11.26
N PHE A 244 18.67 -48.26 -11.90
CA PHE A 244 19.85 -47.99 -12.74
C PHE A 244 21.15 -48.07 -11.94
N ASP A 245 21.22 -47.48 -10.74
CA ASP A 245 22.41 -47.56 -9.88
C ASP A 245 22.71 -49.00 -9.44
N LYS A 246 21.67 -49.81 -9.19
CA LYS A 246 21.82 -51.25 -8.89
C LYS A 246 22.32 -52.05 -10.11
N GLU A 247 21.81 -51.76 -11.31
CA GLU A 247 22.29 -52.37 -12.54
C GLU A 247 23.75 -51.99 -12.83
N LEU A 248 24.15 -50.75 -12.55
CA LEU A 248 25.52 -50.28 -12.74
C LEU A 248 26.49 -50.92 -11.73
N LEU A 249 26.07 -51.13 -10.48
CA LEU A 249 26.83 -51.88 -9.47
C LEU A 249 26.99 -53.36 -9.86
N LEU A 250 25.94 -53.99 -10.37
CA LEU A 250 26.01 -55.37 -10.88
C LEU A 250 26.94 -55.47 -12.09
N GLY A 251 26.82 -54.56 -13.06
CA GLY A 251 27.68 -54.50 -14.24
C GLY A 251 29.16 -54.17 -13.96
N GLN A 252 29.47 -53.46 -12.87
CA GLN A 252 30.86 -53.27 -12.40
C GLN A 252 31.41 -54.48 -11.66
N SER A 253 30.55 -55.34 -11.10
CA SER A 253 30.95 -56.59 -10.46
C SER A 253 31.16 -57.74 -11.47
N GLU A 254 30.55 -57.64 -12.65
CA GLU A 254 30.81 -58.54 -13.79
C GLU A 254 32.17 -58.21 -14.43
N ARG A 255 33.26 -58.59 -13.75
CA ARG A 255 34.55 -58.76 -14.41
C ARG A 255 34.39 -59.83 -15.49
N GLN A 256 34.72 -59.47 -16.74
CA GLN A 256 34.74 -60.38 -17.88
C GLN A 256 35.43 -61.69 -17.50
N VAL A 257 34.70 -62.81 -17.59
CA VAL A 257 35.27 -64.15 -17.44
C VAL A 257 35.82 -64.56 -18.80
N GLU A 258 37.14 -64.63 -18.93
CA GLU A 258 37.77 -65.15 -20.14
C GLU A 258 37.71 -66.68 -20.14
N TYR A 259 37.39 -67.28 -21.29
CA TYR A 259 37.34 -68.73 -21.48
C TYR A 259 38.37 -69.16 -22.53
N ASP A 260 39.10 -70.23 -22.24
CA ASP A 260 40.04 -70.84 -23.18
C ASP A 260 39.28 -71.54 -24.32
N ARG A 261 39.94 -71.86 -25.43
CA ARG A 261 39.31 -72.48 -26.63
C ARG A 261 38.66 -73.84 -26.36
N ALA A 262 38.96 -74.46 -25.21
CA ALA A 262 38.37 -75.69 -24.69
C ALA A 262 37.24 -75.47 -23.65
N GLY A 263 36.82 -74.21 -23.43
CA GLY A 263 35.70 -73.85 -22.54
C GLY A 263 36.02 -73.78 -21.05
N ARG A 264 37.30 -73.66 -20.66
CA ARG A 264 37.72 -73.53 -19.25
C ARG A 264 38.01 -72.08 -18.90
N ILE A 265 37.65 -71.65 -17.70
CA ILE A 265 37.83 -70.27 -17.21
C ILE A 265 39.33 -69.96 -17.00
N ILE A 266 39.81 -68.84 -17.53
CA ILE A 266 41.22 -68.42 -17.48
C ILE A 266 41.47 -67.34 -16.41
N GLU A 267 40.55 -66.35 -16.27
CA GLU A 267 40.53 -65.39 -15.15
C GLU A 267 39.08 -65.03 -14.77
N GLY A 268 38.83 -64.91 -13.46
CA GLY A 268 37.51 -64.65 -12.86
C GLY A 268 36.99 -65.83 -12.02
N ILE A 269 36.35 -65.55 -10.88
CA ILE A 269 35.70 -66.57 -10.03
C ILE A 269 34.30 -66.81 -10.59
N ALA A 270 34.07 -67.98 -11.17
CA ALA A 270 32.70 -68.45 -11.37
C ALA A 270 32.12 -68.86 -10.02
N THR A 271 31.01 -68.23 -9.64
CA THR A 271 30.18 -68.67 -8.52
C THR A 271 29.53 -70.00 -8.80
#